data_AF-A0A7S0LH97-F1
#
_entry.id   AF-A0A7S0LH97-F1
#
_cell.length_a   1.000
_cell.length_b   1.000
_cell.length_c   1.000
_cell.angle_alpha   90.00
_cell.angle_beta   90.00
_cell.angle_gamma   90.00
#
_symmetry.space_group_name_H-M   'P 1'
#
loop_
_entity.id
_entity.type
_entity.pdbx_description
1 polymer ?
#
loop_
_entity_poly.entity_id
_entity_poly.type
_entity_poly.pdbx_seq_one_letter_code
_entity_poly.pdbx_strand_id
1 'polypeptide(L)'
;QKPSPGVAAFAPGAELLVQLPTGWLVGGSAHEVKAKWRPMQREAPKAPRARLEFYVTLQHLVSWRSMGTASISCSGACTCDEQKVDAHVTSSTRNVSVFTEHTFVATLHPSRLERATVEIANGCGLSLSVLGNSSSGGHMFKVRDIVLHTASSPCHDKSVSPRFLKIRSGLDCAPSASSGR
;
A
#
# COMPACT_ATOMS: atom_id res chain seq x y z
N GLN A 1 -15.51 -6.96 -21.76
CA GLN A 1 -14.19 -7.61 -21.57
C GLN A 1 -14.17 -8.27 -20.20
N LYS A 2 -13.73 -9.53 -20.10
CA LYS A 2 -13.63 -10.23 -18.82
C LYS A 2 -12.44 -9.64 -18.02
N PRO A 3 -12.63 -9.12 -16.80
CA PRO A 3 -11.53 -8.63 -15.99
C PRO A 3 -10.56 -9.79 -15.69
N SER A 4 -9.26 -9.55 -15.83
CA SER A 4 -8.25 -10.49 -15.39
C SER A 4 -8.44 -10.75 -13.89
N PRO A 5 -8.50 -12.01 -13.43
CA PRO A 5 -8.61 -12.30 -12.00
C PRO A 5 -7.52 -11.54 -11.23
N GLY A 6 -7.90 -10.87 -10.14
CA GLY A 6 -6.96 -10.13 -9.30
C GLY A 6 -6.53 -8.75 -9.77
N VAL A 7 -7.23 -8.18 -10.76
CA VAL A 7 -6.93 -6.82 -11.24
C VAL A 7 -8.17 -5.94 -11.10
N ALA A 8 -8.03 -4.85 -10.35
CA ALA A 8 -9.02 -3.79 -10.29
C ALA A 8 -8.71 -2.75 -11.38
N ALA A 9 -9.71 -2.37 -12.17
CA ALA A 9 -9.59 -1.38 -13.23
C ALA A 9 -10.45 -0.17 -12.89
N PHE A 10 -9.85 1.02 -12.96
CA PHE A 10 -10.46 2.27 -12.56
C PHE A 10 -10.55 3.21 -13.77
N ALA A 11 -11.72 3.78 -14.00
CA ALA A 11 -11.94 4.78 -15.06
C ALA A 11 -11.43 6.16 -14.62
N PRO A 12 -11.25 7.13 -15.54
CA PRO A 12 -10.89 8.49 -15.18
C PRO A 12 -11.96 9.11 -14.25
N GLY A 13 -11.50 9.85 -13.24
CA GLY A 13 -12.34 10.38 -12.17
C GLY A 13 -12.70 9.39 -11.06
N ALA A 14 -12.37 8.10 -11.22
CA ALA A 14 -12.55 7.15 -10.13
C ALA A 14 -11.48 7.37 -9.04
N GLU A 15 -11.90 7.21 -7.79
CA GLU A 15 -11.05 7.24 -6.62
C GLU A 15 -11.11 5.90 -5.88
N LEU A 16 -9.95 5.37 -5.53
CA LEU A 16 -9.79 4.22 -4.67
C LEU A 16 -9.25 4.71 -3.32
N LEU A 17 -10.04 4.51 -2.27
CA LEU A 17 -9.64 4.76 -0.89
C LEU A 17 -9.31 3.43 -0.20
N VAL A 18 -8.10 3.35 0.36
CA VAL A 18 -7.60 2.14 1.03
C VAL A 18 -7.15 2.48 2.44
N GLN A 19 -7.65 1.72 3.42
CA GLN A 19 -7.09 1.74 4.77
C GLN A 19 -5.89 0.79 4.84
N LEU A 20 -4.73 1.34 5.21
CA LEU A 20 -3.47 0.63 5.29
C LEU A 20 -3.33 -0.07 6.65
N PRO A 21 -3.14 -1.41 6.69
CA PRO A 21 -3.00 -2.15 7.94
C PRO A 21 -1.61 -1.89 8.53
N THR A 22 -1.47 -0.81 9.30
CA THR A 22 -0.20 -0.31 9.85
C THR A 22 0.02 -0.70 11.31
N GLY A 23 -0.86 -1.51 11.90
CA GLY A 23 -0.78 -1.91 13.31
C GLY A 23 0.54 -2.64 13.66
N TRP A 24 1.12 -3.37 12.70
CA TRP A 24 2.41 -4.06 12.87
C TRP A 24 3.63 -3.14 12.94
N LEU A 25 3.49 -1.87 12.54
CA LEU A 25 4.57 -0.88 12.64
C LEU A 25 4.71 -0.35 14.08
N VAL A 26 3.61 -0.29 14.84
CA VAL A 26 3.56 0.40 16.15
C VAL A 26 3.87 -0.55 17.32
N GLY A 27 3.78 -1.87 17.13
CA GLY A 27 4.00 -2.86 18.18
C GLY A 27 4.77 -4.06 17.65
N GLY A 28 5.97 -4.27 18.18
CA GLY A 28 6.82 -5.43 17.89
C GLY A 28 6.07 -6.75 18.08
N SER A 29 6.52 -7.76 17.32
CA SER A 29 6.23 -9.19 17.48
C SER A 29 4.90 -9.52 18.18
N ALA A 30 3.91 -10.02 17.43
CA ALA A 30 2.63 -10.53 17.95
C ALA A 30 2.77 -11.53 19.14
N HIS A 31 3.98 -12.00 19.46
CA HIS A 31 4.29 -12.83 20.62
C HIS A 31 4.42 -12.08 21.96
N GLU A 32 4.57 -10.76 22.02
CA GLU A 32 4.92 -10.07 23.28
C GLU A 32 3.72 -9.50 24.06
N VAL A 33 2.51 -9.50 23.48
CA VAL A 33 1.32 -8.90 24.11
C VAL A 33 0.67 -9.81 25.19
N LYS A 34 1.10 -11.07 25.31
CA LYS A 34 0.55 -11.99 26.32
C LYS A 34 1.28 -11.96 27.67
N ALA A 35 2.42 -11.30 27.77
CA ALA A 35 3.15 -11.22 29.03
C ALA A 35 2.86 -9.87 29.73
N LYS A 36 2.14 -9.96 30.85
CA LYS A 36 2.20 -8.99 31.96
C LYS A 36 1.28 -7.77 31.85
N TRP A 37 -0.03 -7.99 31.91
CA TRP A 37 -0.97 -7.01 32.47
C TRP A 37 -0.62 -6.76 33.95
N ARG A 38 0.20 -5.73 34.23
CA ARG A 38 0.34 -5.15 35.57
C ARG A 38 -0.56 -3.92 35.66
N PRO A 39 -1.46 -3.81 36.66
CA PRO A 39 -2.24 -2.61 36.85
C PRO A 39 -1.37 -1.51 37.46
N MET A 40 -1.61 -0.28 37.00
CA MET A 40 -1.13 1.00 37.56
C MET A 40 0.38 1.29 37.52
N GLN A 41 0.75 2.24 36.67
CA GLN A 41 1.49 3.43 37.11
C GLN A 41 1.30 4.58 36.10
N ARG A 42 0.88 5.74 36.61
CA ARG A 42 0.88 7.04 35.92
C ARG A 42 2.33 7.46 35.67
N GLU A 43 2.93 7.01 34.57
CA GLU A 43 4.19 7.58 34.09
C GLU A 43 3.88 8.79 33.19
N ALA A 44 4.66 9.86 33.39
CA ALA A 44 4.66 11.12 32.63
C ALA A 44 4.65 10.90 31.10
N PRO A 45 4.24 11.89 30.28
CA PRO A 45 4.15 11.72 28.83
C PRO A 45 5.52 11.30 28.26
N LYS A 46 5.62 10.01 27.90
CA LYS A 46 6.78 9.47 27.17
C LYS A 46 6.96 10.32 25.91
N ALA A 47 8.21 10.65 25.61
CA ALA A 47 8.63 11.44 24.46
C ALA A 47 7.78 11.11 23.21
N PRO A 48 7.46 12.10 22.36
CA PRO A 48 6.61 11.90 21.20
C PRO A 48 7.08 10.67 20.44
N ARG A 49 6.20 9.65 20.35
CA ARG A 49 6.49 8.39 19.65
C ARG A 49 7.06 8.75 18.28
N ALA A 50 8.30 8.33 18.04
CA ALA A 50 9.03 8.67 16.83
C ALA A 50 8.19 8.32 15.60
N ARG A 51 8.29 9.15 14.56
CA ARG A 51 7.67 8.88 13.26
C ARG A 51 8.25 7.58 12.71
N LEU A 52 7.40 6.72 12.15
CA LEU A 52 7.80 5.42 11.63
C LEU A 52 7.69 5.44 10.11
N GLU A 53 8.78 5.14 9.43
CA GLU A 53 8.81 5.06 7.97
C GLU A 53 8.55 3.64 7.48
N PHE A 54 7.82 3.53 6.39
CA PHE A 54 7.56 2.29 5.67
C PHE A 54 7.42 2.57 4.18
N TYR A 55 7.48 1.53 3.38
CA TYR A 55 7.37 1.59 1.94
C TYR A 55 6.01 1.04 1.50
N VAL A 56 5.44 1.67 0.49
CA VAL A 56 4.24 1.22 -0.21
C VAL A 56 4.63 0.89 -1.65
N THR A 57 4.47 -0.37 -2.05
CA THR A 57 4.66 -0.82 -3.43
C THR A 57 3.32 -1.07 -4.08
N LEU A 58 3.03 -0.31 -5.13
CA LEU A 58 1.87 -0.45 -5.99
C LEU A 58 2.22 -1.25 -7.24
N GLN A 59 1.67 -2.45 -7.36
CA GLN A 59 1.76 -3.22 -8.61
C GLN A 59 0.63 -2.82 -9.56
N HIS A 60 0.97 -2.22 -10.69
CA HIS A 60 0.02 -1.70 -11.67
C HIS A 60 0.39 -2.11 -13.09
N LEU A 61 -0.59 -2.14 -13.99
CA LEU A 61 -0.34 -2.41 -15.41
C LEU A 61 0.22 -1.15 -16.06
N VAL A 62 1.31 -1.28 -16.80
CA VAL A 62 1.73 -0.31 -17.81
C VAL A 62 1.42 -0.84 -19.20
N SER A 63 1.00 0.03 -20.11
CA SER A 63 0.66 -0.36 -21.48
C SER A 63 0.75 0.82 -22.44
N TRP A 64 1.18 0.53 -23.66
CA TRP A 64 1.24 1.47 -24.77
C TRP A 64 -0.13 1.92 -25.31
N ARG A 65 -1.23 1.31 -24.85
CA ARG A 65 -2.60 1.71 -25.21
C ARG A 65 -3.49 1.76 -23.99
N SER A 66 -4.39 2.74 -24.02
CA SER A 66 -5.55 2.84 -23.15
C SER A 66 -5.24 2.86 -21.66
N MET A 67 -4.18 3.58 -21.27
CA MET A 67 -3.79 3.75 -19.86
C MET A 67 -3.87 5.21 -19.44
N GLY A 68 -4.39 5.41 -18.23
CA GLY A 68 -4.51 6.70 -17.56
C GLY A 68 -3.30 7.00 -16.68
N THR A 69 -3.30 8.20 -16.12
CA THR A 69 -2.39 8.61 -15.06
C THR A 69 -3.13 8.60 -13.74
N ALA A 70 -2.50 8.16 -12.65
CA ALA A 70 -3.07 8.23 -11.31
C ALA A 70 -2.27 9.21 -10.43
N SER A 71 -2.97 10.01 -9.62
CA SER A 71 -2.39 10.69 -8.46
C SER A 71 -2.60 9.81 -7.22
N ILE A 72 -1.57 9.69 -6.39
CA ILE A 72 -1.57 8.89 -5.17
C ILE A 72 -1.15 9.78 -4.01
N SER A 73 -1.91 9.74 -2.92
CA SER A 73 -1.64 10.50 -1.71
C SER A 73 -1.98 9.70 -0.46
N CYS A 74 -1.34 10.05 0.66
CA CYS A 74 -1.62 9.45 1.96
C CYS A 74 -2.48 10.39 2.81
N SER A 75 -3.36 9.81 3.63
CA SER A 75 -4.27 10.55 4.49
C SER A 75 -4.35 9.97 5.91
N GLY A 76 -4.99 10.71 6.81
CA GLY A 76 -5.21 10.32 8.20
C GLY A 76 -3.92 10.22 9.02
N ALA A 77 -3.61 9.02 9.52
CA ALA A 77 -2.47 8.77 10.39
C ALA A 77 -1.13 8.68 9.66
N CYS A 78 -1.11 8.75 8.32
CA CYS A 78 0.14 8.74 7.56
C CYS A 78 0.24 9.89 6.56
N THR A 79 1.48 10.17 6.15
CA THR A 79 1.83 11.17 5.15
C THR A 79 2.81 10.58 4.16
N CYS A 80 2.69 10.95 2.89
CA CYS A 80 3.67 10.66 1.84
C CYS A 80 3.66 11.82 0.84
N ASP A 81 4.74 11.95 0.07
CA ASP A 81 4.76 12.89 -1.05
C ASP A 81 3.74 12.46 -2.09
N GLU A 82 3.05 13.42 -2.70
CA GLU A 82 2.11 13.13 -3.78
C GLU A 82 2.84 12.46 -4.94
N GLN A 83 2.36 11.29 -5.36
CA GLN A 83 2.92 10.55 -6.48
C GLN A 83 2.03 10.70 -7.70
N LYS A 84 2.62 10.92 -8.87
CA LYS A 84 1.91 10.89 -10.15
C LYS A 84 2.47 9.77 -11.02
N VAL A 85 1.65 8.75 -11.27
CA VAL A 85 2.06 7.53 -11.98
C VAL A 85 1.35 7.47 -13.33
N ASP A 86 2.10 7.70 -14.40
CA ASP A 86 1.58 7.52 -15.77
C ASP A 86 1.76 6.07 -16.20
N ALA A 87 0.64 5.36 -16.40
CA ALA A 87 0.67 3.97 -16.81
C ALA A 87 0.79 3.80 -18.34
N HIS A 88 0.85 4.90 -19.10
CA HIS A 88 1.13 4.86 -20.52
C HIS A 88 2.63 4.85 -20.79
N VAL A 89 3.11 3.79 -21.42
CA VAL A 89 4.52 3.67 -21.81
C VAL A 89 4.60 3.25 -23.26
N THR A 90 5.30 4.04 -24.07
CA THR A 90 5.68 3.67 -25.43
C THR A 90 7.14 3.21 -25.44
N SER A 91 7.42 2.17 -26.22
CA SER A 91 8.78 1.66 -26.39
C SER A 91 9.15 1.72 -27.87
N SER A 92 10.40 2.09 -28.15
CA SER A 92 10.94 2.11 -29.50
C SER A 92 11.12 0.71 -30.09
N THR A 93 11.21 -0.32 -29.24
CA THR A 93 11.50 -1.70 -29.66
C THR A 93 10.26 -2.58 -29.71
N ARG A 94 9.39 -2.51 -28.70
CA ARG A 94 8.13 -3.29 -28.69
C ARG A 94 7.09 -2.72 -27.73
N ASN A 95 5.88 -2.58 -28.26
CA ASN A 95 4.69 -2.26 -27.50
C ASN A 95 4.17 -3.48 -26.75
N VAL A 96 4.33 -3.50 -25.42
CA VAL A 96 3.86 -4.58 -24.54
C VAL A 96 3.06 -4.00 -23.38
N SER A 97 2.17 -4.82 -22.84
CA SER A 97 1.46 -4.53 -21.59
C SER A 97 2.02 -5.43 -20.50
N VAL A 98 2.59 -4.85 -19.45
CA VAL A 98 3.26 -5.58 -18.36
C VAL A 98 2.89 -4.97 -17.02
N PHE A 99 2.89 -5.78 -15.97
CA PHE A 99 2.72 -5.26 -14.61
C PHE A 99 4.08 -4.81 -14.09
N THR A 100 4.15 -3.59 -13.59
CA THR A 100 5.32 -3.00 -12.96
C THR A 100 5.02 -2.59 -11.53
N GLU A 101 6.05 -2.26 -10.77
CA GLU A 101 5.98 -1.83 -9.38
C GLU A 101 6.33 -0.33 -9.30
N HIS A 102 5.53 0.43 -8.55
CA HIS A 102 5.85 1.79 -8.14
C HIS A 102 5.98 1.83 -6.62
N THR A 103 7.15 2.19 -6.12
CA THR A 103 7.44 2.17 -4.68
C THR A 103 7.73 3.56 -4.17
N PHE A 104 7.12 3.95 -3.06
CA PHE A 104 7.34 5.23 -2.39
C PHE A 104 7.33 5.09 -0.88
N VAL A 105 7.93 6.06 -0.19
CA VAL A 105 8.01 6.10 1.27
C VAL A 105 6.77 6.76 1.84
N ALA A 106 6.23 6.18 2.90
CA ALA A 106 5.18 6.75 3.72
C ALA A 106 5.62 6.80 5.19
N THR A 107 5.13 7.81 5.89
CA THR A 107 5.44 8.06 7.30
C THR A 107 4.19 7.91 8.13
N LEU A 108 4.21 7.00 9.09
CA LEU A 108 3.16 6.84 10.10
C LEU A 108 3.41 7.80 11.26
N HIS A 109 2.33 8.43 11.73
CA HIS A 109 2.30 9.32 12.89
C HIS A 109 1.52 8.65 14.04
N PRO A 110 2.19 7.93 14.97
CA PRO A 110 1.49 7.16 16.01
C PRO A 110 0.59 8.00 16.92
N SER A 111 0.94 9.27 17.13
CA SER A 111 0.12 10.23 17.90
C SER A 111 -1.23 10.57 17.26
N ARG A 112 -1.44 10.22 15.98
CA ARG A 112 -2.72 10.34 15.28
C ARG A 112 -3.57 9.07 15.38
N LEU A 113 -2.95 7.91 15.64
CA LEU A 113 -3.66 6.64 15.83
C LEU A 113 -4.38 6.58 17.18
N GLU A 114 -3.80 7.11 18.26
CA GLU A 114 -4.36 7.02 19.62
C GLU A 114 -5.65 7.85 19.82
N ARG A 115 -5.90 8.84 18.95
CA ARG A 115 -7.13 9.62 18.95
C ARG A 115 -8.28 8.94 18.18
N ALA A 116 -8.06 7.76 17.61
CA ALA A 116 -9.01 7.07 16.75
C ALA A 116 -9.98 6.18 17.54
N THR A 117 -11.04 6.76 18.08
CA THR A 117 -12.16 6.00 18.66
C THR A 117 -13.24 5.75 17.61
N VAL A 118 -13.04 4.80 16.66
CA VAL A 118 -14.11 4.10 15.89
C VAL A 118 -14.33 4.46 14.39
N GLU A 119 -13.70 5.48 13.77
CA GLU A 119 -13.92 5.76 12.33
C GLU A 119 -12.71 5.54 11.40
N ILE A 120 -12.97 4.98 10.21
CA ILE A 120 -12.04 4.74 9.08
C ILE A 120 -11.24 6.01 8.71
N ALA A 121 -11.80 7.20 8.99
CA ALA A 121 -11.21 8.50 8.76
C ALA A 121 -9.90 8.76 9.54
N ASN A 122 -9.61 8.00 10.60
CA ASN A 122 -8.45 8.23 11.47
C ASN A 122 -7.35 7.16 11.35
N GLY A 123 -7.50 6.19 10.44
CA GLY A 123 -6.44 5.23 10.10
C GLY A 123 -5.37 5.81 9.18
N CYS A 124 -4.31 5.06 8.89
CA CYS A 124 -3.43 5.40 7.77
C CYS A 124 -4.17 5.09 6.46
N GLY A 125 -4.48 6.12 5.69
CA GLY A 125 -5.20 6.01 4.42
C GLY A 125 -4.29 6.20 3.22
N LEU A 126 -4.65 5.55 2.12
CA LEU A 126 -4.08 5.76 0.79
C LEU A 126 -5.24 6.11 -0.16
N SER A 127 -5.16 7.27 -0.80
CA SER A 127 -6.05 7.65 -1.91
C SER A 127 -5.30 7.48 -3.22
N LEU A 128 -5.96 6.85 -4.20
CA LEU A 128 -5.52 6.76 -5.58
C LEU A 128 -6.64 7.29 -6.46
N SER A 129 -6.37 8.40 -7.15
CA SER A 129 -7.32 9.08 -8.03
C SER A 129 -6.85 9.00 -9.48
N VAL A 130 -7.66 8.43 -10.36
CA VAL A 130 -7.34 8.37 -11.79
C VAL A 130 -7.64 9.71 -12.44
N LEU A 131 -6.61 10.36 -12.96
CA LEU A 131 -6.70 11.67 -13.57
C LEU A 131 -7.38 11.59 -14.95
N GLY A 132 -8.08 12.66 -15.31
CA GLY A 132 -8.70 12.82 -16.63
C GLY A 132 -7.71 13.00 -17.77
N ASN A 133 -6.47 13.38 -17.46
CA ASN A 133 -5.40 13.53 -18.43
C ASN A 133 -4.40 12.36 -18.34
N SER A 134 -3.96 11.87 -19.50
CA SER A 134 -2.77 11.03 -19.62
C SER A 134 -2.06 11.31 -20.94
N SER A 135 -0.80 10.91 -21.05
CA SER A 135 -0.04 11.01 -22.30
C SER A 135 -0.67 10.20 -23.45
N SER A 136 -1.59 9.29 -23.16
CA SER A 136 -2.36 8.51 -24.14
C SER A 136 -3.77 9.05 -24.43
N GLY A 137 -4.21 10.14 -23.80
CA GLY A 137 -5.59 10.64 -23.92
C GLY A 137 -6.61 10.06 -22.92
N GLY A 138 -6.15 9.36 -21.86
CA GLY A 138 -6.93 8.97 -20.67
C GLY A 138 -7.98 7.88 -20.89
N HIS A 139 -7.79 6.68 -20.29
CA HIS A 139 -8.80 5.60 -20.42
C HIS A 139 -9.02 4.76 -19.16
N MET A 140 -7.99 4.17 -18.54
CA MET A 140 -8.13 3.40 -17.29
C MET A 140 -6.79 3.28 -16.56
N PHE A 141 -6.83 3.10 -15.23
CA PHE A 141 -5.68 2.69 -14.43
C PHE A 141 -5.95 1.31 -13.81
N LYS A 142 -5.01 0.37 -13.91
CA LYS A 142 -5.23 -1.02 -13.46
C LYS A 142 -4.25 -1.40 -12.36
N VAL A 143 -4.78 -1.77 -11.20
CA VAL A 143 -4.00 -2.15 -10.01
C VAL A 143 -4.20 -3.63 -9.74
N ARG A 144 -3.10 -4.31 -9.41
CA ARG A 144 -3.09 -5.72 -9.02
C ARG A 144 -2.83 -5.93 -7.53
N ASP A 145 -1.88 -5.20 -6.94
CA ASP A 145 -1.45 -5.44 -5.57
C ASP A 145 -0.96 -4.14 -4.91
N ILE A 146 -1.15 -4.03 -3.61
CA ILE A 146 -0.57 -2.99 -2.76
C ILE A 146 0.14 -3.68 -1.61
N VAL A 147 1.46 -3.52 -1.53
CA VAL A 147 2.32 -4.20 -0.56
C VAL A 147 2.97 -3.18 0.36
N LEU A 148 2.81 -3.36 1.67
CA LEU A 148 3.42 -2.52 2.69
C LEU A 148 4.60 -3.25 3.29
N HIS A 149 5.75 -2.60 3.38
CA HIS A 149 6.98 -3.26 3.83
C HIS A 149 7.94 -2.25 4.48
N THR A 150 8.88 -2.72 5.31
CA THR A 150 9.95 -1.88 5.89
C THR A 150 11.30 -2.26 5.28
N ALA A 151 12.32 -1.43 5.49
CA ALA A 151 13.70 -1.78 5.10
C ALA A 151 14.18 -3.11 5.70
N SER A 152 13.61 -3.52 6.84
CA SER A 152 13.94 -4.77 7.54
C SER A 152 13.01 -5.94 7.20
N SER A 153 12.05 -5.77 6.29
CA SER A 153 11.07 -6.82 5.97
C SER A 153 11.59 -7.82 4.94
N PRO A 154 11.21 -9.10 5.03
CA PRO A 154 11.69 -10.14 4.13
C PRO A 154 11.09 -10.09 2.70
N CYS A 155 10.19 -9.13 2.40
CA CYS A 155 9.50 -9.05 1.10
C CYS A 155 10.39 -8.55 -0.05
N HIS A 156 11.70 -8.44 0.14
CA HIS A 156 12.63 -8.13 -0.94
C HIS A 156 12.76 -9.26 -1.98
N ASP A 157 12.25 -10.46 -1.71
CA ASP A 157 12.35 -11.62 -2.61
C ASP A 157 10.98 -12.10 -3.12
N LYS A 158 10.84 -12.15 -4.45
CA LYS A 158 9.57 -12.26 -5.18
C LYS A 158 9.20 -13.73 -5.43
N SER A 159 7.92 -14.11 -5.25
CA SER A 159 7.17 -15.06 -6.11
C SER A 159 5.87 -15.60 -5.46
N VAL A 160 4.80 -14.79 -5.35
CA VAL A 160 3.41 -15.34 -5.33
C VAL A 160 2.44 -14.29 -5.90
N SER A 161 1.88 -14.56 -7.10
CA SER A 161 0.83 -13.73 -7.71
C SER A 161 -0.55 -14.06 -7.11
N PRO A 162 -1.29 -13.08 -6.53
CA PRO A 162 -2.56 -13.34 -5.87
C PRO A 162 -3.76 -13.28 -6.85
N ARG A 163 -4.91 -13.85 -6.45
CA ARG A 163 -6.16 -13.93 -7.25
C ARG A 163 -7.12 -12.74 -7.10
N PHE A 164 -6.86 -11.80 -6.18
CA PHE A 164 -7.67 -10.60 -5.87
C PHE A 164 -6.71 -9.43 -5.59
N LEU A 165 -7.17 -8.17 -5.68
CA LEU A 165 -6.43 -7.02 -5.13
C LEU A 165 -6.22 -7.30 -3.65
N LYS A 166 -4.98 -7.58 -3.27
CA LYS A 166 -4.63 -7.77 -1.87
C LYS A 166 -3.93 -6.51 -1.38
N ILE A 167 -4.18 -6.20 -0.13
CA ILE A 167 -3.36 -5.25 0.62
C ILE A 167 -2.61 -6.15 1.59
N ARG A 168 -1.32 -6.34 1.33
CA ARG A 168 -0.51 -7.26 2.13
C ARG A 168 0.38 -6.47 3.08
N SER A 169 0.45 -6.94 4.33
CA SER A 169 1.49 -6.50 5.25
C SER A 169 2.78 -7.26 4.95
N GLY A 170 3.92 -6.64 5.23
CA GLY A 170 5.22 -7.24 4.92
C GLY A 170 5.55 -8.49 5.77
N LEU A 171 4.70 -8.80 6.76
CA LEU A 171 4.79 -9.98 7.60
C LEU A 171 4.21 -11.23 6.92
N ASP A 172 3.27 -11.06 5.98
CA ASP A 172 2.57 -12.17 5.29
C ASP A 172 3.33 -12.69 4.05
N CYS A 173 4.54 -12.20 3.81
CA CYS A 173 5.35 -12.54 2.63
C CYS A 173 6.19 -13.81 2.77
N ALA A 174 6.34 -14.37 3.98
CA ALA A 174 7.07 -15.62 4.14
C ALA A 174 6.28 -16.74 3.45
N PRO A 175 6.88 -17.55 2.55
CA PRO A 175 6.22 -18.76 2.10
C PRO A 175 5.91 -19.58 3.35
N SER A 176 4.64 -19.91 3.55
CA SER A 176 4.27 -20.96 4.48
C SER A 176 5.05 -22.20 4.05
N ALA A 177 6.17 -22.47 4.71
CA ALA A 177 6.91 -23.70 4.52
C ALA A 177 5.91 -24.79 4.88
N SER A 178 5.35 -25.43 3.85
CA SER A 178 4.58 -26.64 4.01
C SER A 178 5.54 -27.65 4.61
N SER A 179 5.49 -27.77 5.93
CA SER A 179 6.03 -28.89 6.69
C SER A 179 5.32 -30.15 6.22
N GLY A 180 5.74 -30.67 5.07
CA GLY A 180 5.49 -32.04 4.69
C GLY A 180 6.47 -32.93 5.44
N ARG A 181 6.00 -33.56 6.51
CA ARG A 181 6.40 -34.90 6.91
C ARG A 181 5.16 -35.64 7.37
#